data_AF-A0A316UCJ6-F1
#
_entry.id   AF-A0A316UCJ6-F1
#
_cell.length_a   1.000
_cell.length_b   1.000
_cell.length_c   1.000
_cell.angle_alpha   90.00
_cell.angle_beta   90.00
_cell.angle_gamma   90.00
#
_symmetry.space_group_name_H-M   'P 1'
#
loop_
_entity.id
_entity.type
_entity.pdbx_description
1 polymer ?
#
loop_
_entity_poly.entity_id
_entity_poly.type
_entity_poly.pdbx_seq_one_letter_code
_entity_poly.pdbx_strand_id
1 'polypeptide(L)'
;MSLPQLLARVVFQGTQIVGKAFAEAGRQAWRNARTVPAEASAAGGAGAGGANSASGNSKGDQLTRTHRMTVEEARMILNLKAQEGEVVEEAKARLTKSYDHLFAVNAPPAPKGQKGGGSGSFYMQSKVVRARQRIEAEWEEQLQAVKEAAKPDAGADQSQTPPPPPPPAQ
;
A
#
# COMPACT_ATOMS: atom_id res chain seq x y z
N MET A 1 -30.46 40.30 25.30
CA MET A 1 -29.73 39.02 25.17
C MET A 1 -28.36 39.22 25.78
N SER A 2 -28.06 38.65 26.95
CA SER A 2 -26.76 38.89 27.60
C SER A 2 -25.68 38.07 26.90
N LEU A 3 -24.56 38.71 26.57
CA LEU A 3 -23.36 38.10 25.99
C LEU A 3 -22.95 36.74 26.62
N PRO A 4 -23.00 36.54 27.96
CA PRO A 4 -22.70 35.25 28.57
C PRO A 4 -23.65 34.12 28.14
N GLN A 5 -24.93 34.40 27.90
CA GLN A 5 -25.90 33.38 27.45
C GLN A 5 -25.66 32.99 25.98
N LEU A 6 -25.14 33.90 25.15
CA LEU A 6 -24.77 33.61 23.77
C LEU A 6 -23.52 32.71 23.71
N LEU A 7 -22.50 33.03 24.50
CA LEU A 7 -21.27 32.24 24.59
C LEU A 7 -21.54 30.82 25.10
N ALA A 8 -22.37 30.67 26.14
CA ALA A 8 -22.78 29.36 26.63
C ALA A 8 -23.48 28.52 25.54
N ARG A 9 -24.33 29.13 24.71
CA ARG A 9 -25.00 28.43 23.60
C ARG A 9 -24.05 28.01 22.49
N VAL A 10 -23.08 28.85 22.12
CA VAL A 10 -22.07 28.54 21.10
C VAL A 10 -21.16 27.41 21.55
N VAL A 11 -20.69 27.42 22.80
CA VAL A 11 -19.86 26.36 23.36
C VAL A 11 -20.63 25.04 23.48
N PHE A 12 -21.90 25.09 23.90
CA PHE A 12 -22.74 23.90 24.01
C PHE A 12 -23.05 23.27 22.66
N GLN A 13 -23.33 24.07 21.63
CA GLN A 13 -23.54 23.56 20.26
C GLN A 13 -22.25 23.09 19.60
N GLY A 14 -21.12 23.78 19.82
CA GLY A 14 -19.83 23.40 19.26
C GLY A 14 -19.32 22.05 19.78
N THR A 15 -19.51 21.75 21.06
CA THR A 15 -19.03 20.49 21.67
C THR A 15 -19.82 19.26 21.20
N GLN A 16 -21.12 19.37 20.91
CA GLN A 16 -21.96 18.27 20.41
C GLN A 16 -21.50 17.77 19.02
N ILE A 17 -21.10 18.69 18.13
CA ILE A 17 -20.68 18.37 16.76
C ILE A 17 -19.28 17.75 16.76
N VAL A 18 -18.35 18.35 17.50
CA VAL A 18 -16.98 17.85 17.62
C VAL A 18 -16.96 16.47 18.29
N GLY A 19 -17.71 16.28 19.39
CA GLY A 19 -17.77 15.00 20.09
C GLY A 19 -18.30 13.85 19.22
N LYS A 20 -19.32 14.10 18.38
CA LYS A 20 -19.85 13.08 17.45
C LYS A 20 -18.84 12.68 16.38
N ALA A 21 -18.11 13.63 15.79
CA ALA A 21 -17.10 13.34 14.78
C ALA A 21 -15.93 12.51 15.36
N PHE A 22 -15.44 12.87 16.55
CA PHE A 22 -14.40 12.09 17.25
C PHE A 22 -14.91 10.70 17.68
N ALA A 23 -16.18 10.57 18.09
CA ALA A 23 -16.77 9.28 18.42
C ALA A 23 -16.94 8.37 17.19
N GLU A 24 -17.32 8.91 16.03
CA GLU A 24 -17.40 8.13 14.79
C GLU A 24 -16.03 7.73 14.26
N ALA A 25 -15.06 8.65 14.24
CA ALA A 25 -13.68 8.34 13.89
C ALA A 25 -13.06 7.33 14.86
N GLY A 26 -13.31 7.50 16.16
CA GLY A 26 -12.90 6.56 17.20
C GLY A 26 -13.55 5.19 17.02
N ARG A 27 -14.84 5.13 16.67
CA ARG A 27 -15.55 3.86 16.41
C ARG A 27 -15.06 3.18 15.14
N GLN A 28 -14.68 3.94 14.11
CA GLN A 28 -14.04 3.40 12.91
C GLN A 28 -12.65 2.83 13.24
N ALA A 29 -11.84 3.57 13.98
CA ALA A 29 -10.55 3.09 14.48
C ALA A 29 -10.70 1.83 15.35
N TRP A 30 -11.73 1.77 16.20
CA TRP A 30 -11.96 0.64 17.08
C TRP A 30 -12.54 -0.59 16.35
N ARG A 31 -13.36 -0.41 15.31
CA ARG A 31 -13.81 -1.53 14.45
C ARG A 31 -12.66 -2.11 13.63
N ASN A 32 -11.76 -1.25 13.15
CA ASN A 32 -10.53 -1.67 12.49
C ASN A 32 -9.55 -2.34 13.48
N ALA A 33 -9.56 -1.94 14.76
CA ALA A 33 -8.73 -2.54 15.79
C ALA A 33 -9.32 -3.86 16.37
N ARG A 34 -10.64 -3.99 16.46
CA ARG A 34 -11.30 -5.20 17.03
C ARG A 34 -11.40 -6.37 16.06
N THR A 35 -11.14 -6.12 14.77
CA THR A 35 -10.87 -7.17 13.77
C THR A 35 -9.42 -7.65 13.82
N VAL A 36 -8.56 -7.02 14.63
CA VAL A 36 -7.25 -7.56 15.03
C VAL A 36 -7.47 -8.38 16.31
N PRO A 37 -7.40 -9.72 16.28
CA PRO A 37 -7.56 -10.52 17.47
C PRO A 37 -6.41 -10.23 18.45
N ALA A 38 -6.79 -10.02 19.71
CA ALA A 38 -5.93 -9.69 20.85
C ALA A 38 -5.06 -10.87 21.34
N GLU A 39 -4.64 -11.74 20.43
CA GLU A 39 -3.67 -12.82 20.65
C GLU A 39 -2.30 -12.52 20.02
N ALA A 40 -2.16 -11.38 19.33
CA ALA A 40 -0.93 -10.96 18.67
C ALA A 40 0.01 -10.10 19.53
N SER A 41 -0.20 -10.03 20.85
CA SER A 41 0.66 -9.28 21.79
C SER A 41 1.64 -10.17 22.58
N ALA A 42 1.70 -11.48 22.29
CA ALA A 42 2.50 -12.45 23.05
C ALA A 42 3.45 -13.30 22.18
N ALA A 43 3.91 -12.79 21.04
CA ALA A 43 4.99 -13.42 20.27
C ALA A 43 6.04 -12.38 19.89
N GLY A 44 6.92 -12.08 20.84
CA GLY A 44 8.16 -11.37 20.57
C GLY A 44 9.03 -12.18 19.60
N GLY A 45 9.52 -11.51 18.56
CA GLY A 45 10.69 -11.97 17.81
C GLY A 45 10.43 -12.86 16.60
N ALA A 46 9.76 -12.35 15.56
CA ALA A 46 10.03 -12.74 14.17
C ALA A 46 9.33 -11.78 13.19
N GLY A 47 10.11 -10.99 12.44
CA GLY A 47 9.72 -10.40 11.16
C GLY A 47 8.51 -9.47 11.14
N ALA A 48 8.77 -8.16 11.16
CA ALA A 48 7.82 -7.14 10.69
C ALA A 48 7.49 -7.35 9.19
N GLY A 49 6.55 -8.26 8.90
CA GLY A 49 6.20 -8.62 7.53
C GLY A 49 5.05 -9.61 7.38
N GLY A 50 4.16 -9.73 8.38
CA GLY A 50 3.10 -10.74 8.32
C GLY A 50 1.97 -10.50 9.29
N ALA A 51 1.10 -9.51 9.02
CA ALA A 51 -0.24 -9.46 9.62
C ALA A 51 -1.30 -8.74 8.76
N ASN A 52 -0.97 -8.26 7.55
CA ASN A 52 -1.94 -7.56 6.69
C ASN A 52 -2.41 -8.38 5.47
N SER A 53 -2.02 -9.65 5.34
CA SER A 53 -2.29 -10.48 4.15
C SER A 53 -3.32 -11.59 4.36
N ALA A 54 -4.26 -11.43 5.29
CA ALA A 54 -5.21 -12.50 5.63
C ALA A 54 -6.53 -12.49 4.80
N SER A 55 -6.74 -11.53 3.89
CA SER A 55 -7.95 -11.56 3.06
C SER A 55 -7.81 -10.69 1.81
N GLY A 56 -7.36 -11.27 0.70
CA GLY A 56 -7.51 -10.65 -0.61
C GLY A 56 -6.64 -11.28 -1.67
N ASN A 57 -7.25 -11.88 -2.70
CA ASN A 57 -6.59 -12.34 -3.92
C ASN A 57 -6.09 -11.16 -4.80
N SER A 58 -5.85 -9.98 -4.24
CA SER A 58 -5.39 -8.82 -5.00
C SER A 58 -3.93 -9.00 -5.44
N LYS A 59 -3.60 -8.54 -6.65
CA LYS A 59 -2.22 -8.60 -7.20
C LYS A 59 -1.20 -7.95 -6.24
N GLY A 60 -1.57 -6.84 -5.60
CA GLY A 60 -0.75 -6.18 -4.57
C GLY A 60 -0.45 -7.01 -3.31
N ASP A 61 -1.34 -7.93 -2.89
CA ASP A 61 -1.05 -8.84 -1.78
C ASP A 61 -0.04 -9.93 -2.19
N GLN A 62 -0.11 -10.39 -3.45
CA GLN A 62 0.86 -11.34 -4.02
C GLN A 62 2.27 -10.73 -4.07
N LEU A 63 2.40 -9.49 -4.55
CA LEU A 63 3.69 -8.79 -4.55
C LEU A 63 4.27 -8.63 -3.15
N THR A 64 3.43 -8.31 -2.16
CA THR A 64 3.86 -8.16 -0.78
C THR A 64 4.41 -9.48 -0.22
N ARG A 65 3.79 -10.62 -0.55
CA ARG A 65 4.28 -11.95 -0.16
C ARG A 65 5.61 -12.30 -0.83
N THR A 66 5.76 -11.98 -2.11
CA THR A 66 6.99 -12.26 -2.88
C THR A 66 8.17 -11.44 -2.39
N HIS A 67 7.98 -10.12 -2.22
CA HIS A 67 9.06 -9.22 -1.77
C HIS A 67 9.27 -9.22 -0.26
N ARG A 68 8.33 -9.80 0.52
CA ARG A 68 8.28 -9.76 1.99
C ARG A 68 8.33 -8.33 2.52
N MET A 69 7.64 -7.43 1.83
CA MET A 69 7.64 -6.00 2.08
C MET A 69 6.49 -5.31 1.34
N THR A 70 5.86 -4.36 2.01
CA THR A 70 4.78 -3.53 1.45
C THR A 70 5.32 -2.41 0.55
N VAL A 71 4.47 -1.81 -0.29
CA VAL A 71 4.85 -0.63 -1.10
C VAL A 71 5.26 0.53 -0.20
N GLU A 72 4.52 0.74 0.89
CA GLU A 72 4.76 1.87 1.79
C GLU A 72 6.11 1.74 2.50
N GLU A 73 6.45 0.53 2.97
CA GLU A 73 7.79 0.25 3.50
C GLU A 73 8.88 0.50 2.47
N ALA A 74 8.67 0.08 1.22
CA ALA A 74 9.64 0.31 0.14
C ALA A 74 9.86 1.81 -0.13
N ARG A 75 8.77 2.61 -0.13
CA ARG A 75 8.83 4.07 -0.26
C ARG A 75 9.56 4.71 0.92
N MET A 76 9.30 4.25 2.15
CA MET A 76 9.99 4.75 3.34
C MET A 76 11.50 4.42 3.31
N ILE A 77 11.89 3.20 2.93
CA ILE A 77 13.30 2.81 2.81
C ILE A 77 14.03 3.69 1.80
N LEU A 78 13.39 4.00 0.67
CA LEU A 78 13.96 4.81 -0.39
C LEU A 78 13.67 6.31 -0.23
N ASN A 79 13.09 6.72 0.90
CA ASN A 79 12.70 8.10 1.20
C ASN A 79 11.94 8.78 0.04
N LEU A 80 11.01 8.06 -0.57
CA LEU A 80 10.16 8.56 -1.64
C LEU A 80 8.82 9.01 -1.05
N LYS A 81 8.46 10.27 -1.30
CA LYS A 81 7.15 10.80 -0.94
C LYS A 81 6.22 10.62 -2.14
N ALA A 82 5.00 10.14 -1.89
CA ALA A 82 3.96 10.16 -2.90
C ALA A 82 3.63 11.62 -3.23
N GLN A 83 3.90 12.04 -4.47
CA GLN A 83 3.49 13.34 -4.97
C GLN A 83 2.34 13.16 -5.95
N GLU A 84 1.20 13.75 -5.63
CA GLU A 84 0.04 13.77 -6.52
C GLU A 84 0.36 14.55 -7.79
N GLY A 85 0.11 13.94 -8.95
CA GLY A 85 0.38 14.55 -10.26
C GLY A 85 1.84 14.50 -10.71
N GLU A 86 2.73 13.79 -10.01
CA GLU A 86 4.10 13.58 -10.45
C GLU A 86 4.15 12.78 -11.75
N VAL A 87 4.93 13.27 -12.71
CA VAL A 87 5.16 12.57 -13.97
C VAL A 87 5.95 11.29 -13.69
N VAL A 88 5.52 10.16 -14.26
CA VAL A 88 6.11 8.84 -14.04
C VAL A 88 7.63 8.83 -14.25
N GLU A 89 8.13 9.57 -15.25
CA GLU A 89 9.56 9.67 -15.54
C GLU A 89 10.35 10.42 -14.44
N GLU A 90 9.76 11.45 -13.82
CA GLU A 90 10.38 12.17 -12.70
C GLU A 90 10.45 11.27 -11.45
N ALA A 91 9.37 10.52 -11.20
CA ALA A 91 9.33 9.54 -10.10
C ALA A 91 10.40 8.45 -10.28
N LYS A 92 10.59 7.95 -11.50
CA LYS A 92 11.68 7.00 -11.83
C LYS A 92 13.06 7.61 -11.61
N ALA A 93 13.29 8.83 -12.08
CA ALA A 93 14.58 9.51 -11.89
C ALA A 93 14.93 9.69 -10.41
N ARG A 94 13.93 10.05 -9.59
CA ARG A 94 14.10 10.15 -8.13
C ARG A 94 14.35 8.81 -7.46
N LEU A 95 13.64 7.75 -7.89
CA LEU A 95 13.88 6.39 -7.43
C LEU A 95 15.35 6.00 -7.66
N THR A 96 15.84 6.15 -8.89
CA THR A 96 17.23 5.81 -9.25
C THR A 96 18.22 6.61 -8.42
N LYS A 97 18.03 7.94 -8.31
CA LYS A 97 18.91 8.80 -7.51
C LYS A 97 18.95 8.41 -6.04
N SER A 98 17.79 8.13 -5.44
CA SER A 98 17.72 7.73 -4.04
C SER A 98 18.34 6.35 -3.82
N TYR A 99 18.05 5.41 -4.72
CA TYR A 99 18.63 4.07 -4.71
C TYR A 99 20.16 4.11 -4.80
N ASP A 100 20.73 4.81 -5.77
CA ASP A 100 22.18 4.86 -5.98
C ASP A 100 22.89 5.45 -4.75
N HIS A 101 22.33 6.53 -4.20
CA HIS A 101 22.85 7.16 -2.98
C HIS A 101 22.80 6.20 -1.78
N LEU A 102 21.62 5.62 -1.49
CA LEU A 102 21.44 4.74 -0.34
C LEU A 102 22.23 3.43 -0.49
N PHE A 103 22.38 2.91 -1.71
CA PHE A 103 23.15 1.72 -2.00
C PHE A 103 24.65 1.95 -1.77
N ALA A 104 25.17 3.11 -2.20
CA ALA A 104 26.57 3.48 -2.00
C ALA A 104 26.90 3.72 -0.52
N VAL A 105 26.06 4.50 0.19
CA VAL A 105 26.30 4.83 1.61
C VAL A 105 26.19 3.60 2.51
N ASN A 106 25.31 2.64 2.18
CA ASN A 106 25.11 1.41 2.95
C ASN A 106 25.93 0.22 2.45
N ALA A 107 26.96 0.45 1.62
CA ALA A 107 27.82 -0.62 1.14
C ALA A 107 28.42 -1.41 2.32
N PRO A 108 28.37 -2.76 2.29
CA PRO A 108 28.90 -3.58 3.37
C PRO A 108 30.42 -3.45 3.49
N PRO A 109 30.99 -3.82 4.65
CA PRO A 109 32.43 -3.93 4.78
C PRO A 109 32.96 -4.98 3.81
N ALA A 110 34.19 -4.76 3.33
CA ALA A 110 34.82 -5.74 2.47
C ALA A 110 34.97 -7.10 3.20
N PRO A 111 34.93 -8.22 2.46
CA PRO A 111 35.22 -9.54 3.00
C PRO A 111 36.58 -9.57 3.72
N LYS A 112 36.72 -10.46 4.71
CA LYS A 112 37.97 -10.60 5.48
C LYS A 112 39.16 -10.73 4.52
N GLY A 113 40.13 -9.82 4.66
CA GLY A 113 41.37 -9.79 3.88
C GLY A 113 41.35 -8.85 2.66
N GLN A 114 40.23 -8.19 2.37
CA GLN A 114 40.14 -7.19 1.29
C GLN A 114 40.10 -5.76 1.86
N LYS A 115 40.79 -4.84 1.17
CA LYS A 115 40.79 -3.40 1.51
C LYS A 115 39.70 -2.69 0.72
N GLY A 116 38.95 -1.81 1.39
CA GLY A 116 37.82 -1.09 0.81
C GLY A 116 36.49 -1.49 1.48
N GLY A 117 35.38 -1.14 0.84
CA GLY A 117 34.02 -1.34 1.38
C GLY A 117 33.50 -0.13 2.17
N GLY A 118 32.23 -0.20 2.55
CA GLY A 118 31.59 0.83 3.37
C GLY A 118 31.45 0.40 4.83
N SER A 119 30.88 1.29 5.63
CA SER A 119 30.53 1.02 7.05
C SER A 119 29.12 0.45 7.20
N GLY A 120 28.47 0.10 6.09
CA GLY A 120 27.10 -0.39 6.07
C GLY A 120 26.99 -1.87 6.42
N SER A 121 25.82 -2.46 6.17
CA SER A 121 25.61 -3.90 6.34
C SER A 121 24.98 -4.49 5.09
N PHE A 122 25.30 -5.77 4.83
CA PHE A 122 24.70 -6.50 3.72
C PHE A 122 23.18 -6.57 3.84
N TYR A 123 22.64 -6.60 5.06
CA TYR A 123 21.21 -6.59 5.31
C TYR A 123 20.57 -5.25 4.89
N MET A 124 21.17 -4.11 5.26
CA MET A 124 20.68 -2.79 4.83
C MET A 124 20.73 -2.64 3.32
N GLN A 125 21.84 -3.01 2.69
CA GLN A 125 21.96 -2.99 1.23
C GLN A 125 20.93 -3.91 0.56
N SER A 126 20.71 -5.10 1.10
CA SER A 126 19.68 -6.04 0.61
C SER A 126 18.26 -5.48 0.76
N LYS A 127 17.97 -4.70 1.81
CA LYS A 127 16.68 -4.02 1.99
C LYS A 127 16.48 -2.92 0.97
N VAL A 128 17.51 -2.11 0.67
CA VAL A 128 17.46 -1.08 -0.37
C VAL A 128 17.20 -1.70 -1.74
N VAL A 129 17.87 -2.81 -2.08
CA VAL A 129 17.64 -3.53 -3.35
C VAL A 129 16.22 -4.08 -3.44
N ARG A 130 15.71 -4.74 -2.39
CA ARG A 130 14.33 -5.24 -2.38
C ARG A 130 13.32 -4.10 -2.48
N ALA A 131 13.59 -2.94 -1.89
CA ALA A 131 12.69 -1.79 -1.90
C ALA A 131 12.50 -1.27 -3.32
N ARG A 132 13.61 -1.15 -4.05
CA ARG A 132 13.58 -0.78 -5.46
C ARG A 132 12.76 -1.79 -6.28
N GLN A 133 13.04 -3.09 -6.14
CA GLN A 133 12.33 -4.14 -6.87
C GLN A 133 10.82 -4.12 -6.59
N ARG A 134 10.41 -3.88 -5.33
CA ARG A 134 8.99 -3.83 -4.96
C ARG A 134 8.26 -2.65 -5.62
N ILE A 135 8.92 -1.50 -5.76
CA ILE A 135 8.36 -0.31 -6.42
C ILE A 135 8.30 -0.51 -7.94
N GLU A 136 9.35 -1.08 -8.54
CA GLU A 136 9.37 -1.41 -9.96
C GLU A 136 8.24 -2.40 -10.32
N ALA A 137 8.05 -3.45 -9.53
CA ALA A 137 6.96 -4.40 -9.71
C ALA A 137 5.56 -3.74 -9.60
N GLU A 138 5.39 -2.79 -8.68
CA GLU A 138 4.13 -2.03 -8.55
C GLU A 138 3.83 -1.21 -9.81
N TRP A 139 4.83 -0.52 -10.36
CA TRP A 139 4.66 0.28 -11.58
C TRP A 139 4.40 -0.59 -12.80
N GLU A 140 5.04 -1.76 -12.90
CA GLU A 140 4.76 -2.74 -13.95
C GLU A 140 3.31 -3.24 -13.87
N GLU A 141 2.81 -3.55 -12.68
CA GLU A 141 1.41 -3.95 -12.49
C GLU A 141 0.44 -2.82 -12.85
N GLN A 142 0.73 -1.58 -12.46
CA GLN A 142 -0.09 -0.42 -12.84
C GLN A 142 -0.11 -0.22 -14.36
N LEU A 143 1.04 -0.37 -15.02
CA LEU A 143 1.14 -0.26 -16.47
C LEU A 143 0.38 -1.40 -17.17
N GLN A 144 0.43 -2.62 -16.64
CA GLN A 144 -0.35 -3.75 -17.14
C GLN A 144 -1.85 -3.52 -16.96
N ALA A 145 -2.30 -3.01 -15.82
CA ALA A 145 -3.70 -2.69 -15.56
C ALA A 145 -4.23 -1.63 -16.54
N VAL A 146 -3.43 -0.60 -16.85
CA VAL A 146 -3.78 0.41 -17.87
C VAL A 146 -3.87 -0.22 -19.27
N LYS A 147 -2.94 -1.12 -19.63
CA LYS A 147 -2.98 -1.84 -20.91
C LYS A 147 -4.17 -2.79 -21.02
N GLU A 148 -4.53 -3.47 -19.94
CA GLU A 148 -5.71 -4.35 -19.88
C GLU A 148 -7.00 -3.54 -20.02
N ALA A 149 -7.09 -2.37 -19.38
CA ALA A 149 -8.23 -1.46 -19.50
C ALA A 149 -8.33 -0.78 -20.88
N ALA A 150 -7.21 -0.64 -21.60
CA ALA A 150 -7.17 -0.04 -22.94
C ALA A 150 -7.42 -1.04 -24.09
N LYS A 151 -7.58 -2.33 -23.81
CA LYS A 151 -8.03 -3.29 -24.83
C LYS A 151 -9.53 -3.06 -25.09
N PRO A 152 -9.94 -2.68 -26.32
CA PRO A 152 -11.37 -2.61 -26.64
C PRO A 152 -11.97 -4.01 -26.51
N ASP A 153 -13.19 -4.05 -25.98
CA ASP A 153 -14.01 -5.23 -25.78
C ASP A 153 -14.24 -5.95 -27.14
N ALA A 154 -13.34 -6.85 -27.51
CA ALA A 154 -13.53 -7.82 -28.56
C ALA A 154 -14.20 -9.06 -27.94
N GLY A 155 -15.44 -8.89 -27.49
CA GLY A 155 -16.18 -9.93 -26.77
C GLY A 155 -17.68 -9.72 -26.67
N ALA A 156 -18.28 -8.86 -27.50
CA ALA A 156 -19.72 -8.76 -27.67
C ALA A 156 -20.17 -9.39 -28.99
N ASP A 157 -19.92 -10.68 -29.19
CA ASP A 157 -20.72 -11.50 -30.11
C ASP A 157 -20.59 -12.99 -29.79
N GLN A 158 -21.69 -13.73 -29.97
CA GLN A 158 -21.88 -15.17 -29.82
C GLN A 158 -22.26 -15.71 -28.43
N SER A 159 -23.56 -15.60 -28.12
CA SER A 159 -24.40 -16.79 -27.85
C SER A 159 -25.88 -16.42 -27.75
N GLN A 160 -26.44 -15.89 -28.84
CA GLN A 160 -27.88 -15.99 -29.08
C GLN A 160 -28.14 -17.34 -29.77
N THR A 161 -28.34 -18.40 -28.98
CA THR A 161 -29.06 -19.57 -29.47
C THR A 161 -30.55 -19.21 -29.56
N PRO A 162 -31.22 -19.36 -30.71
CA PRO A 162 -32.66 -19.12 -30.80
C PRO A 162 -33.42 -20.12 -29.89
N PRO A 163 -34.54 -19.72 -29.27
CA PRO A 163 -35.30 -20.61 -28.41
C PRO A 163 -35.86 -21.82 -29.19
N PRO A 164 -35.94 -23.01 -28.57
CA PRO A 164 -36.47 -24.20 -29.23
C PRO A 164 -37.97 -24.03 -29.57
N PRO A 165 -38.45 -24.63 -30.67
CA PRO A 165 -39.86 -24.55 -31.07
C PRO A 165 -40.78 -25.27 -30.07
N PRO A 166 -42.04 -24.83 -29.94
CA PRO A 166 -43.00 -25.44 -29.03
C PRO A 166 -43.36 -26.89 -29.44
N PRO A 167 -43.70 -27.76 -28.47
CA PRO A 167 -44.08 -29.14 -28.75
C PRO A 167 -45.41 -29.22 -29.51
N PRO A 168 -45.60 -30.26 -30.35
CA PRO A 168 -46.85 -30.45 -31.09
C PRO A 168 -48.01 -30.73 -30.13
N ALA A 169 -49.12 -30.01 -30.33
CA ALA A 169 -50.37 -30.24 -29.63
C ALA A 169 -50.90 -31.64 -29.95
N GLN A 170 -51.20 -32.41 -28.91
CA GLN A 170 -52.08 -33.56 -28.96
C GLN A 170 -53.40 -33.19 -28.29
#